data_AF-A0A9E2BDH8-F1
#
_entry.id   AF-A0A9E2BDH8-F1
#
_cell.length_a   1.000
_cell.length_b   1.000
_cell.length_c   1.000
_cell.angle_alpha   90.00
_cell.angle_beta   90.00
_cell.angle_gamma   90.00
#
_symmetry.space_group_name_H-M   'P 1'
#
loop_
_entity.id
_entity.type
_entity.pdbx_description
1 polymer ?
#
loop_
_entity_poly.entity_id
_entity_poly.type
_entity_poly.pdbx_seq_one_letter_code
_entity_poly.pdbx_strand_id
1 'polypeptide(L)'
;DLYRQQHSAYPGAVAATAATCPTGTNVTGTIGADSFEKQLRNYTNSAGQACTGSSPAFKYGPYLKDPLPVNPLGDPGVSTVTVVTTGTLGLTSTGTTEGWLFDSKTGEFVGDH
;
A
#
# COMPACT_ATOMS: atom_id res chain seq x y z
N ASP A 1 -7.57 4.88 -9.40
CA ASP A 1 -7.87 3.51 -8.95
C ASP A 1 -7.37 2.44 -9.93
N LEU A 2 -6.08 2.42 -10.26
CA LEU A 2 -5.52 1.42 -11.20
C LEU A 2 -5.19 0.09 -10.50
N TYR A 3 -4.63 0.16 -9.29
CA TYR A 3 -4.26 -1.01 -8.49
C TYR A 3 -5.46 -1.95 -8.30
N ARG A 4 -6.60 -1.41 -7.84
CA ARG A 4 -7.80 -2.22 -7.59
C ARG A 4 -8.34 -2.88 -8.84
N GLN A 5 -8.27 -2.22 -9.99
CA GLN A 5 -8.70 -2.82 -11.26
C GLN A 5 -7.87 -4.04 -11.63
N GLN A 6 -6.59 -4.07 -11.27
CA GLN A 6 -5.67 -5.16 -11.60
C GLN A 6 -5.70 -6.30 -10.56
N HIS A 7 -6.12 -6.02 -9.33
CA HIS A 7 -6.05 -6.95 -8.19
C HIS A 7 -7.40 -7.35 -7.58
N SER A 8 -8.49 -6.68 -7.97
CA SER A 8 -9.82 -6.79 -7.31
C SER A 8 -9.83 -6.45 -5.81
N ALA A 9 -8.74 -5.89 -5.29
CA ALA A 9 -8.56 -5.49 -3.90
C ALA A 9 -7.75 -4.19 -3.84
N TYR A 10 -7.91 -3.42 -2.77
CA TYR A 10 -7.07 -2.25 -2.53
C TYR A 10 -5.70 -2.65 -1.94
N PRO A 11 -4.67 -1.81 -2.09
CA PRO A 11 -3.36 -2.09 -1.51
C PRO A 11 -3.45 -2.28 0.01
N GLY A 12 -2.64 -3.17 0.56
CA GLY A 12 -2.66 -3.51 1.98
C GLY A 12 -3.79 -4.45 2.40
N ALA A 13 -4.81 -4.70 1.58
CA ALA A 13 -5.92 -5.62 1.91
C ALA A 13 -5.49 -7.10 1.95
N VAL A 14 -4.44 -7.44 1.23
CA VAL A 14 -3.82 -8.77 1.17
C VAL A 14 -2.33 -8.65 1.45
N ALA A 15 -1.67 -9.73 1.87
CA ALA A 15 -0.23 -9.73 2.13
C ALA A 15 0.56 -9.55 0.82
N ALA A 16 1.64 -8.79 0.87
CA ALA A 16 2.56 -8.61 -0.25
C ALA A 16 3.49 -9.83 -0.46
N THR A 17 3.47 -10.78 0.47
CA THR A 17 4.40 -11.92 0.50
C THR A 17 4.25 -12.84 -0.71
N ALA A 18 5.26 -12.83 -1.58
CA ALA A 18 5.41 -13.79 -2.67
C ALA A 18 6.11 -15.07 -2.19
N ALA A 19 5.62 -16.24 -2.62
CA ALA A 19 6.28 -17.51 -2.35
C ALA A 19 7.57 -17.67 -3.20
N THR A 20 7.53 -17.28 -4.46
CA THR A 20 8.69 -17.32 -5.37
C THR A 20 8.55 -16.27 -6.46
N CYS A 21 9.58 -15.43 -6.61
CA CYS A 21 9.72 -14.47 -7.70
C CYS A 21 10.50 -15.10 -8.86
N PRO A 22 9.91 -15.17 -10.07
CA PRO A 22 10.64 -15.61 -11.27
C PRO A 22 11.80 -14.68 -11.65
N THR A 23 11.73 -13.42 -11.22
CA THR A 23 12.76 -12.40 -11.46
C THR A 23 12.82 -11.46 -10.26
N GLY A 24 14.03 -11.10 -9.84
CA GLY A 24 14.26 -10.31 -8.64
C GLY A 24 14.08 -11.13 -7.36
N THR A 25 13.76 -10.43 -6.27
CA THR A 25 13.70 -10.99 -4.91
C THR A 25 12.26 -10.98 -4.40
N ASN A 26 11.92 -11.99 -3.60
CA ASN A 26 10.67 -12.04 -2.85
C ASN A 26 10.55 -10.82 -1.95
N VAL A 27 9.44 -10.10 -2.09
CA VAL A 27 9.04 -9.07 -1.14
C VAL A 27 8.11 -9.73 -0.12
N THR A 28 8.39 -9.52 1.17
CA THR A 28 7.56 -10.02 2.27
C THR A 28 6.84 -8.84 2.88
N GLY A 29 5.52 -8.89 3.04
CA GLY A 29 4.81 -7.87 3.80
C GLY A 29 3.47 -8.31 4.33
N THR A 30 3.18 -8.00 5.59
CA THR A 30 1.93 -8.36 6.25
C THR A 30 0.79 -7.43 5.83
N ILE A 31 -0.45 -7.90 5.92
CA ILE A 31 -1.67 -7.10 5.68
C ILE A 31 -1.59 -5.79 6.47
N GLY A 32 -2.02 -4.69 5.85
CA GLY A 32 -1.92 -3.33 6.41
C GLY A 32 -0.86 -2.47 5.72
N ALA A 33 -0.29 -1.53 6.46
CA ALA A 33 0.64 -0.50 5.96
C ALA A 33 1.87 -1.09 5.25
N ASP A 34 2.42 -2.16 5.81
CA ASP A 34 3.60 -2.81 5.27
C ASP A 34 3.35 -3.39 3.86
N SER A 35 2.25 -4.12 3.69
CA SER A 35 1.83 -4.62 2.37
C SER A 35 1.43 -3.48 1.43
N PHE A 36 0.74 -2.45 1.93
CA PHE A 36 0.37 -1.27 1.14
C PHE A 36 1.59 -0.66 0.45
N GLU A 37 2.64 -0.33 1.20
CA GLU A 37 3.84 0.27 0.62
C GLU A 37 4.53 -0.67 -0.35
N LYS A 38 4.67 -1.94 0.02
CA LYS A 38 5.36 -2.96 -0.79
C LYS A 38 4.65 -3.22 -2.10
N GLN A 39 3.34 -3.31 -2.11
CA GLN A 39 2.52 -3.52 -3.30
C GLN A 39 2.54 -2.33 -4.26
N LEU A 40 2.61 -1.11 -3.72
CA LEU A 40 2.64 0.10 -4.54
C LEU A 40 4.02 0.39 -5.12
N ARG A 41 5.10 -0.08 -4.48
CA ARG A 41 6.48 0.21 -4.89
C ARG A 41 7.17 -0.89 -5.68
N ASN A 42 6.58 -2.09 -5.74
CA ASN A 42 7.16 -3.24 -6.41
C ASN A 42 6.24 -3.78 -7.51
N TYR A 43 6.76 -4.73 -8.29
CA TYR A 43 5.96 -5.44 -9.28
C TYR A 43 5.07 -6.45 -8.58
N THR A 44 3.80 -6.51 -8.99
CA THR A 44 2.79 -7.36 -8.35
C THR A 44 2.16 -8.34 -9.35
N ASN A 45 1.73 -9.49 -8.83
CA ASN A 45 0.86 -10.42 -9.55
C ASN A 45 -0.62 -10.10 -9.26
N SER A 46 -1.57 -10.77 -9.92
CA SER A 46 -3.00 -10.51 -9.73
C SER A 46 -3.51 -10.72 -8.31
N ALA A 47 -2.79 -11.46 -7.47
CA ALA A 47 -3.13 -11.69 -6.07
C ALA A 47 -2.52 -10.65 -5.11
N GLY A 48 -1.78 -9.65 -5.62
CA GLY A 48 -1.16 -8.60 -4.81
C GLY A 48 0.15 -9.03 -4.15
N GLN A 49 0.72 -10.17 -4.52
CA GLN A 49 2.05 -10.56 -4.06
C GLN A 49 3.09 -9.77 -4.84
N ALA A 50 4.20 -9.41 -4.20
CA ALA A 50 5.18 -8.47 -4.73
C ALA A 50 6.57 -9.10 -4.96
N CYS A 51 7.23 -8.63 -6.02
CA CYS A 51 8.60 -8.96 -6.42
C CYS A 51 9.34 -7.69 -6.84
N THR A 52 10.65 -7.64 -6.59
CA THR A 52 11.47 -6.50 -7.04
C THR A 52 11.71 -6.48 -8.55
N GLY A 53 11.54 -7.63 -9.22
CA GLY A 53 11.68 -7.78 -10.67
C GLY A 53 10.35 -7.97 -11.39
N SER A 54 10.27 -7.44 -12.61
CA SER A 54 9.13 -7.65 -13.51
C SER A 54 9.18 -9.03 -14.17
N SER A 55 8.02 -9.64 -14.38
CA SER A 55 7.87 -10.86 -15.18
C SER A 55 6.42 -10.97 -15.71
N PRO A 56 6.10 -11.90 -16.64
CA PRO A 56 4.72 -12.10 -17.06
C PRO A 56 3.75 -12.45 -15.91
N ALA A 57 4.27 -13.03 -14.82
CA ALA A 57 3.50 -13.31 -13.60
C ALA A 57 3.40 -12.09 -12.67
N PHE A 58 4.43 -11.26 -12.60
CA PHE A 58 4.51 -10.03 -11.79
C PHE A 58 4.64 -8.81 -12.71
N LYS A 59 3.54 -8.46 -13.37
CA LYS A 59 3.50 -7.47 -14.46
C LYS A 59 2.86 -6.14 -14.08
N TYR A 60 2.29 -6.05 -12.88
CA TYR A 60 1.55 -4.88 -12.43
C TYR A 60 2.42 -3.97 -11.59
N GLY A 61 2.28 -2.65 -11.74
CA GLY A 61 3.11 -1.66 -11.04
C GLY A 61 4.59 -1.64 -11.48
N PRO A 62 5.48 -1.00 -10.69
CA PRO A 62 5.20 -0.16 -9.52
C PRO A 62 4.27 1.01 -9.85
N TYR A 63 3.49 1.44 -8.87
CA TYR A 63 2.56 2.56 -8.97
C TYR A 63 3.13 3.83 -8.34
N LEU A 64 4.04 3.68 -7.38
CA LEU A 64 4.79 4.75 -6.76
C LEU A 64 6.27 4.61 -7.12
N LYS A 65 6.85 5.69 -7.65
CA LYS A 65 8.29 5.79 -7.87
C LYS A 65 9.01 6.20 -6.59
N ASP A 66 8.43 7.17 -5.91
CA ASP A 66 8.99 7.79 -4.70
C ASP A 66 8.22 7.33 -3.46
N PRO A 67 8.76 7.59 -2.25
CA PRO A 67 7.97 7.48 -1.03
C PRO A 67 6.69 8.28 -1.05
N LEU A 68 5.79 7.90 -0.14
CA LEU A 68 4.64 8.73 0.14
C LEU A 68 5.13 10.15 0.48
N PRO A 69 4.43 11.17 -0.03
CA PRO A 69 4.75 12.54 0.34
C PRO A 69 4.49 12.74 1.84
N VAL A 70 5.13 13.75 2.42
CA VAL A 70 4.80 14.21 3.77
C VAL A 70 3.35 14.71 3.78
N ASN A 71 2.59 14.33 4.82
CA ASN A 71 1.26 14.88 5.03
C ASN A 71 1.38 16.38 5.37
N PRO A 72 0.81 17.29 4.57
CA PRO A 72 0.90 18.73 4.84
C PRO A 72 0.05 19.21 6.01
N LEU A 73 -0.90 18.39 6.48
CA LEU A 73 -1.76 18.72 7.62
C LEU A 73 -1.14 18.28 8.95
N GLY A 74 -0.28 17.25 8.92
CA GLY A 74 0.33 16.59 10.07
C GLY A 74 1.59 17.28 10.62
N ASP A 75 2.27 16.59 11.54
CA ASP A 75 3.59 16.99 12.03
C ASP A 75 4.61 17.06 10.87
N PRO A 76 5.53 18.05 10.86
CA PRO A 76 6.51 18.20 9.80
C PRO A 76 7.37 16.94 9.61
N GLY A 77 7.39 16.41 8.39
CA GLY A 77 8.25 15.29 8.00
C GLY A 77 7.60 13.90 8.10
N VAL A 78 6.35 13.80 8.55
CA VAL A 78 5.65 12.50 8.64
C VAL A 78 5.06 12.11 7.28
N SER A 79 5.51 10.98 6.74
CA SER A 79 5.08 10.41 5.44
C SER A 79 4.57 8.96 5.56
N THR A 80 4.39 8.48 6.79
CA THR A 80 3.88 7.13 7.06
C THR A 80 2.41 7.00 6.69
N VAL A 81 1.95 5.77 6.52
CA VAL A 81 0.53 5.46 6.32
C VAL A 81 0.06 4.45 7.36
N THR A 82 -1.09 4.72 7.94
CA THR A 82 -1.86 3.78 8.75
C THR A 82 -2.97 3.20 7.89
N VAL A 83 -3.02 1.87 7.79
CA VAL A 83 -4.03 1.16 6.98
C VAL A 83 -5.14 0.63 7.87
N VAL A 84 -6.34 1.13 7.63
CA VAL A 84 -7.60 0.69 8.23
C VAL A 84 -8.22 -0.42 7.36
N THR A 85 -8.86 -1.40 7.99
CA THR A 85 -9.45 -2.57 7.32
C THR A 85 -10.94 -2.74 7.59
N THR A 86 -11.55 -1.76 8.26
CA THR A 86 -12.93 -1.82 8.77
C THR A 86 -13.98 -1.36 7.77
N GLY A 87 -13.60 -0.61 6.73
CA GLY A 87 -14.54 -0.02 5.76
C GLY A 87 -15.11 1.33 6.16
N THR A 88 -14.56 1.93 7.21
CA THR A 88 -14.93 3.27 7.68
C THR A 88 -13.67 3.99 8.15
N LEU A 89 -13.28 5.02 7.39
CA LEU A 89 -12.36 6.05 7.87
C LEU A 89 -13.17 7.04 8.72
N GLY A 90 -12.92 7.04 10.02
CA GLY A 90 -13.43 8.10 10.88
C GLY A 90 -12.80 9.43 10.50
N LEU A 91 -13.52 10.54 10.73
CA LEU A 91 -12.96 11.90 10.64
C LEU A 91 -12.14 12.29 11.89
N THR A 92 -11.99 11.35 12.81
CA THR A 92 -11.18 11.53 14.02
C THR A 92 -9.78 11.02 13.75
N SER A 93 -8.81 11.90 13.97
CA SER A 93 -7.40 11.58 13.91
C SER A 93 -7.05 10.38 14.80
N THR A 94 -6.10 9.55 14.35
CA THR A 94 -5.57 8.46 15.18
C THR A 94 -4.43 8.91 16.09
N GLY A 95 -3.93 10.13 15.90
CA GLY A 95 -2.90 10.76 16.72
C GLY A 95 -2.39 12.09 16.15
N THR A 96 -1.71 12.89 16.97
CA THR A 96 -1.23 14.23 16.57
C THR A 96 -0.01 14.21 15.65
N THR A 97 0.63 13.06 15.47
CA THR A 97 1.94 12.89 14.79
C THR A 97 1.82 11.95 13.59
N GLU A 98 0.61 11.80 13.05
CA GLU A 98 0.30 10.79 12.06
C GLU A 98 0.45 11.34 10.64
N GLY A 99 0.70 10.42 9.70
CA GLY A 99 0.88 10.74 8.29
C GLY A 99 -0.45 10.64 7.55
N TRP A 100 -0.66 9.52 6.90
CA TRP A 100 -1.84 9.27 6.09
C TRP A 100 -2.68 8.16 6.72
N LEU A 101 -4.00 8.24 6.56
CA LEU A 101 -4.88 7.10 6.77
C LEU A 101 -5.40 6.58 5.43
N PHE A 102 -5.43 5.27 5.30
CA PHE A 102 -5.97 4.58 4.13
C PHE A 102 -6.90 3.44 4.53
N ASP A 103 -8.09 3.38 3.95
CA ASP A 103 -8.99 2.25 4.15
C ASP A 103 -8.88 1.26 2.99
N SER A 104 -8.42 0.05 3.32
CA SER A 104 -8.19 -1.04 2.36
C SER A 104 -9.47 -1.78 1.92
N LYS A 105 -10.65 -1.38 2.40
CA LYS A 105 -11.96 -1.83 1.92
C LYS A 105 -12.62 -0.81 1.00
N THR A 106 -12.51 0.49 1.29
CA THR A 106 -13.17 1.55 0.51
C THR A 106 -12.24 2.24 -0.49
N GLY A 107 -10.94 2.26 -0.23
CA GLY A 107 -9.92 2.96 -1.02
C GLY A 107 -9.79 4.44 -0.69
N GLU A 108 -10.48 4.91 0.35
CA GLU A 108 -10.39 6.29 0.81
C GLU A 108 -9.00 6.55 1.44
N PHE A 109 -8.43 7.71 1.12
CA PHE A 109 -7.08 8.13 1.52
C PHE A 109 -7.15 9.58 2.00
N VAL A 110 -6.83 9.81 3.28
CA VAL A 110 -6.97 11.12 3.94
C VAL A 110 -5.73 11.42 4.76
N GLY A 111 -5.44 12.71 4.96
CA GLY A 111 -4.42 13.12 5.92
C GLY A 111 -4.91 12.86 7.34
N ASP A 112 -4.04 12.30 8.19
CA ASP A 112 -4.30 12.09 9.61
C ASP A 112 -3.70 13.25 10.40
N HIS A 113 -4.52 14.01 11.12
CA HIS A 113 -4.07 15.10 12.00
C HIS A 113 -5.17 15.51 12.98
#